data_AF-A0A7Y8KMB0-F1
#
_entry.id   AF-A0A7Y8KMB0-F1
#
_cell.length_a   1.000
_cell.length_b   1.000
_cell.length_c   1.000
_cell.angle_alpha   90.00
_cell.angle_beta   90.00
_cell.angle_gamma   90.00
#
_symmetry.space_group_name_H-M   'P 1'
#
loop_
_entity.id
_entity.type
_entity.pdbx_description
1 polymer ?
#
loop_
_entity_poly.entity_id
_entity_poly.type
_entity_poly.pdbx_seq_one_letter_code
_entity_poly.pdbx_strand_id
1 'polypeptide(L)'
;MIRAPLGEISYWSEWIEYNDDYIKKESVAADNNSGDQNYAPQFQFTLAQKHWHQILRKYSAGCPITDLAHYFPGLLDAWEEAERLGAAVWTAEQQFTRHHWRVNYDHYIICFWLVGLALAL
;
A
#
# COMPACT_ATOMS: atom_id res chain seq x y z
N MET A 1 6.41 15.30 18.33
CA MET A 1 7.88 15.13 18.23
C MET A 1 8.14 14.32 16.98
N ILE A 2 8.90 14.85 16.02
CA ILE A 2 9.26 14.12 14.80
C ILE A 2 10.19 12.97 15.19
N ARG A 3 9.93 11.75 14.68
CA ARG A 3 10.74 10.56 15.02
C ARG A 3 11.96 10.44 14.11
N ALA A 4 11.79 10.72 12.83
CA ALA A 4 12.90 10.73 11.88
C ALA A 4 13.65 12.07 11.94
N PRO A 5 14.99 12.10 11.96
CA PRO A 5 15.76 13.35 11.97
C PRO A 5 15.80 14.03 10.60
N LEU A 6 14.75 13.87 9.79
CA LEU A 6 14.64 14.33 8.41
C LEU A 6 13.48 15.31 8.31
N GLY A 7 13.75 16.52 7.83
CA GLY A 7 12.73 17.53 7.55
C GLY A 7 12.10 18.16 8.79
N GLU A 8 11.55 19.35 8.59
CA GLU A 8 10.74 20.06 9.58
C GLU A 8 9.28 19.60 9.54
N ILE A 9 8.47 20.04 10.50
CA ILE A 9 7.04 19.67 10.55
C ILE A 9 6.29 20.02 9.26
N SER A 10 6.65 21.13 8.59
CA SER A 10 6.07 21.55 7.32
C SER A 10 6.31 20.55 6.19
N TYR A 11 7.51 19.97 6.11
CA TYR A 11 7.83 18.93 5.15
C TYR A 11 6.91 17.72 5.35
N TRP A 12 6.77 17.25 6.60
CA TRP A 12 5.92 16.10 6.89
C TRP A 12 4.45 16.39 6.59
N SER A 13 3.93 17.56 6.97
CA SER A 13 2.54 17.95 6.68
C SER A 13 2.25 17.95 5.19
N GLU A 14 3.11 18.58 4.37
CA GLU A 14 2.94 18.64 2.91
C GLU A 14 2.84 17.23 2.30
N TRP A 15 3.76 16.34 2.64
CA TRP A 15 3.78 14.99 2.07
C TRP A 15 2.69 14.07 2.64
N ILE A 16 2.22 14.32 3.85
CA ILE A 16 1.06 13.63 4.42
C ILE A 16 -0.19 14.04 3.65
N GLU A 17 -0.46 15.33 3.53
CA GLU A 17 -1.64 15.88 2.84
C GLU A 17 -1.66 15.45 1.37
N TYR A 18 -0.54 15.60 0.67
CA TYR A 18 -0.41 15.20 -0.72
C TYR A 18 -0.82 13.73 -0.96
N ASN A 19 -0.40 12.83 -0.07
CA ASN A 19 -0.66 11.41 -0.25
C ASN A 19 -2.04 10.99 0.28
N ASP A 20 -2.59 11.71 1.25
CA ASP A 20 -4.00 11.54 1.64
C ASP A 20 -4.93 11.91 0.47
N ASP A 21 -4.67 13.04 -0.19
CA ASP A 21 -5.41 13.45 -1.39
C ASP A 21 -5.24 12.45 -2.54
N TYR A 22 -4.02 11.94 -2.73
CA TYR A 22 -3.73 10.92 -3.73
C TYR A 22 -4.52 9.63 -3.44
N ILE A 23 -4.44 9.08 -2.23
CA ILE A 23 -5.15 7.85 -1.85
C ILE A 23 -6.66 8.04 -2.06
N LYS A 24 -7.21 9.17 -1.60
CA LYS A 24 -8.64 9.46 -1.76
C LYS A 24 -9.05 9.49 -3.23
N LYS A 25 -8.29 10.18 -4.07
CA LYS A 25 -8.57 10.29 -5.52
C LYS A 25 -8.47 8.93 -6.20
N GLU A 26 -7.38 8.20 -5.96
CA GLU A 26 -7.13 6.93 -6.64
C GLU A 26 -8.05 5.81 -6.14
N SER A 27 -8.51 5.84 -4.88
CA SER A 27 -9.53 4.91 -4.38
C SER A 27 -10.84 5.05 -5.16
N VAL A 28 -11.26 6.30 -5.42
CA VAL A 28 -12.44 6.55 -6.27
C VAL A 28 -12.20 6.12 -7.71
N ALA A 29 -10.98 6.29 -8.23
CA ALA A 29 -10.63 5.79 -9.56
C ALA A 29 -10.62 4.25 -9.63
N ALA A 30 -10.20 3.58 -8.55
CA ALA A 30 -10.16 2.14 -8.41
C ALA A 30 -11.55 1.50 -8.56
N ASP A 31 -12.58 2.16 -8.01
CA ASP A 31 -13.98 1.73 -8.12
C ASP A 31 -14.52 1.89 -9.56
N ASN A 32 -13.92 2.78 -10.35
CA ASN A 32 -14.31 3.02 -11.72
C ASN A 32 -13.57 2.04 -12.65
N ASN A 33 -14.20 0.91 -12.96
CA ASN A 33 -13.66 -0.18 -13.79
C ASN A 33 -13.52 0.16 -15.30
N SER A 34 -13.23 1.42 -15.64
CA SER A 34 -13.15 1.92 -17.02
C SER A 34 -11.72 1.90 -17.61
N GLY A 35 -10.73 1.40 -16.86
CA GLY A 35 -9.33 1.34 -17.26
C GLY A 35 -8.93 0.04 -17.98
N ASP A 36 -7.64 -0.08 -18.29
CA ASP A 36 -7.06 -1.33 -18.82
C ASP A 36 -7.10 -2.43 -17.76
N GLN A 37 -7.86 -3.50 -18.05
CA GLN A 37 -8.04 -4.64 -17.15
C GLN A 37 -6.73 -5.40 -16.91
N ASN A 38 -5.78 -5.38 -17.85
CA ASN A 38 -4.47 -6.00 -17.65
C ASN A 38 -3.59 -5.21 -16.65
N TYR A 39 -3.84 -3.91 -16.54
CA TYR A 39 -3.13 -3.03 -15.61
C TYR A 39 -3.82 -2.93 -14.25
N ALA A 40 -5.11 -3.26 -14.16
CA ALA A 40 -5.90 -3.16 -12.93
C ALA A 40 -5.26 -3.83 -11.69
N PRO A 41 -4.64 -5.04 -11.76
CA PRO A 41 -3.94 -5.61 -10.61
C PRO A 41 -2.75 -4.75 -10.15
N GLN A 42 -1.99 -4.19 -11.10
CA GLN A 42 -0.85 -3.34 -10.80
C GLN A 42 -1.30 -2.00 -10.20
N PHE A 43 -2.41 -1.46 -10.68
CA PHE A 43 -3.01 -0.25 -10.12
C PHE A 43 -3.41 -0.45 -8.65
N GLN A 44 -4.15 -1.52 -8.35
CA GLN A 44 -4.55 -1.87 -6.98
C GLN A 44 -3.35 -2.13 -6.08
N PHE A 45 -2.34 -2.85 -6.58
CA PHE A 45 -1.10 -3.05 -5.83
C PHE A 45 -0.41 -1.71 -5.55
N THR A 46 -0.37 -0.79 -6.50
CA THR A 46 0.20 0.56 -6.30
C THR A 46 -0.57 1.34 -5.23
N LEU A 47 -1.90 1.23 -5.21
CA LEU A 47 -2.74 1.83 -4.17
C LEU A 47 -2.40 1.24 -2.79
N ALA A 48 -2.26 -0.08 -2.67
CA ALA A 48 -1.78 -0.73 -1.44
C ALA A 48 -0.43 -0.15 -0.98
N GLN A 49 0.53 0.03 -1.90
CA GLN A 49 1.81 0.66 -1.57
C GLN A 49 1.65 2.09 -1.02
N LYS A 50 0.71 2.87 -1.54
CA LYS A 50 0.46 4.24 -1.06
C LYS A 50 -0.03 4.25 0.38
N HIS A 51 -0.89 3.29 0.75
CA HIS A 51 -1.34 3.12 2.13
C HIS A 51 -0.17 2.76 3.07
N TRP A 52 0.65 1.74 2.74
CA TRP A 52 1.78 1.40 3.62
C TRP A 52 2.79 2.55 3.70
N HIS A 53 3.01 3.30 2.61
CA HIS A 53 3.97 4.41 2.62
C HIS A 53 3.45 5.54 3.51
N GLN A 54 2.14 5.75 3.56
CA GLN A 54 1.53 6.72 4.45
C GLN A 54 1.66 6.32 5.92
N ILE A 55 1.48 5.03 6.24
CA ILE A 55 1.71 4.50 7.58
C ILE A 55 3.13 4.82 8.04
N LEU A 56 4.14 4.48 7.23
CA LEU A 56 5.56 4.72 7.54
C LEU A 56 5.90 6.22 7.60
N ARG A 57 5.28 7.04 6.73
CA ARG A 57 5.46 8.49 6.72
C ARG A 57 4.91 9.13 8.00
N LYS A 58 3.68 8.80 8.39
CA LYS A 58 3.05 9.32 9.62
C LYS A 58 3.77 8.82 10.87
N TYR A 59 4.27 7.58 10.86
CA TYR A 59 5.16 7.09 11.90
C TYR A 59 6.40 7.98 12.02
N SER A 60 7.09 8.23 10.90
CA SER A 60 8.32 9.05 10.85
C SER A 60 8.08 10.50 11.27
N ALA A 61 6.94 11.07 10.89
CA ALA A 61 6.48 12.40 11.31
C ALA A 61 6.15 12.47 12.81
N GLY A 62 6.01 11.32 13.48
CA GLY A 62 5.68 11.23 14.89
C GLY A 62 4.19 11.42 15.20
N CYS A 63 3.32 11.10 14.24
CA CYS A 63 1.88 11.05 14.48
C CYS A 63 1.50 9.94 15.48
N PRO A 64 0.35 10.06 16.18
CA PRO A 64 -0.21 9.00 17.01
C PRO A 64 -0.47 7.71 16.22
N ILE A 65 -0.23 6.54 16.82
CA ILE A 65 -0.45 5.23 16.19
C ILE A 65 -1.90 5.05 15.71
N THR A 66 -2.88 5.60 16.45
CA THR A 66 -4.29 5.61 16.06
C THR A 66 -4.53 6.22 14.68
N ASP A 67 -3.73 7.21 14.30
CA ASP A 67 -3.85 7.90 13.01
C ASP A 67 -3.20 7.11 11.87
N LEU A 68 -2.34 6.13 12.18
CA LEU A 68 -1.70 5.23 11.23
C LEU A 68 -2.59 4.02 10.97
N ALA A 69 -3.21 3.46 12.02
CA ALA A 69 -4.07 2.27 11.93
C ALA A 69 -5.22 2.44 10.94
N HIS A 70 -5.72 3.67 10.74
CA HIS A 70 -6.77 3.98 9.78
C HIS A 70 -6.43 3.62 8.32
N TYR A 71 -5.15 3.59 7.93
CA TYR A 71 -4.75 3.23 6.56
C TYR A 71 -4.62 1.72 6.34
N PHE A 72 -4.60 0.92 7.42
CA PHE A 72 -4.37 -0.52 7.32
C PHE A 72 -5.49 -1.27 6.59
N PRO A 73 -6.80 -0.97 6.80
CA PRO A 73 -7.87 -1.58 6.02
C PRO A 73 -7.72 -1.33 4.51
N GLY A 74 -7.51 -0.08 4.10
CA GLY A 74 -7.33 0.24 2.67
C GLY A 74 -6.08 -0.38 2.04
N LEU A 75 -5.00 -0.58 2.82
CA LEU A 75 -3.85 -1.37 2.40
C LEU A 75 -4.26 -2.82 2.09
N LEU A 76 -5.00 -3.46 2.99
CA LEU A 76 -5.41 -4.85 2.86
C LEU A 76 -6.38 -5.03 1.69
N ASP A 77 -7.43 -4.20 1.62
CA ASP A 77 -8.45 -4.24 0.58
C ASP A 77 -7.81 -4.13 -0.82
N ALA A 78 -6.92 -3.14 -1.01
CA ALA A 78 -6.25 -2.94 -2.29
C ALA A 78 -5.26 -4.08 -2.64
N TRP A 79 -4.59 -4.66 -1.63
CA TRP A 79 -3.71 -5.81 -1.87
C TRP A 79 -4.50 -7.07 -2.26
N GLU A 80 -5.57 -7.39 -1.54
CA GLU A 80 -6.44 -8.53 -1.83
C GLU A 80 -7.10 -8.39 -3.21
N GLU A 81 -7.54 -7.18 -3.57
CA GLU A 81 -8.11 -6.90 -4.88
C GLU A 81 -7.06 -7.02 -6.01
N ALA A 82 -5.82 -6.59 -5.76
CA ALA A 82 -4.72 -6.81 -6.70
C ALA A 82 -4.48 -8.29 -6.99
N GLU A 83 -4.50 -9.13 -5.94
CA GLU A 83 -4.37 -10.58 -6.07
C GLU A 83 -5.57 -11.20 -6.81
N ARG A 84 -6.78 -10.79 -6.47
CA ARG A 84 -8.02 -11.27 -7.11
C ARG A 84 -8.05 -10.95 -8.60
N LEU A 85 -7.74 -9.71 -8.99
CA LEU A 85 -7.67 -9.30 -10.39
C LEU A 85 -6.50 -9.96 -11.11
N GLY A 86 -5.36 -10.09 -10.43
CA GLY A 86 -4.16 -10.71 -10.95
C GLY A 86 -4.38 -12.15 -11.38
N ALA A 87 -5.13 -12.92 -10.59
CA ALA A 87 -5.48 -14.31 -10.92
C ALA A 87 -6.21 -14.46 -12.28
N ALA A 88 -6.91 -13.41 -12.75
CA ALA A 88 -7.61 -13.43 -14.02
C ALA A 88 -6.73 -13.06 -15.23
N VAL A 89 -5.59 -12.40 -15.02
CA VAL A 89 -4.75 -11.86 -16.12
C VAL A 89 -3.33 -12.41 -16.15
N TRP A 90 -2.82 -12.97 -15.05
CA TRP A 90 -1.48 -13.51 -14.96
C TRP A 90 -1.39 -14.93 -15.51
N THR A 91 -0.28 -15.24 -16.19
CA THR A 91 0.04 -16.61 -16.62
C THR A 91 0.34 -17.51 -15.41
N ALA A 92 0.34 -18.82 -15.61
CA ALA A 92 0.67 -19.79 -14.55
C ALA A 92 2.06 -19.54 -13.96
N GLU A 93 3.05 -19.19 -14.79
CA GLU A 93 4.41 -18.87 -14.34
C GLU A 93 4.46 -17.56 -13.53
N GLN A 94 3.66 -16.57 -13.93
CA GLN A 94 3.54 -15.30 -13.21
C GLN A 94 2.86 -15.49 -11.85
N GLN A 95 1.78 -16.27 -11.78
CA GLN A 95 1.14 -16.63 -10.51
C GLN A 95 2.12 -17.35 -9.59
N PHE A 96 2.82 -18.37 -10.11
CA PHE A 96 3.85 -19.08 -9.35
C PHE A 96 4.92 -18.12 -8.79
N THR A 97 5.45 -17.24 -9.63
CA THR A 97 6.48 -16.30 -9.19
C THR A 97 5.94 -15.29 -8.18
N ARG A 98 4.70 -14.83 -8.31
CA ARG A 98 4.10 -13.83 -7.40
C ARG A 98 3.71 -14.39 -6.03
N HIS A 99 3.47 -15.70 -5.90
CA HIS A 99 3.02 -16.33 -4.64
C HIS A 99 4.06 -17.19 -3.93
N HIS A 100 5.26 -17.34 -4.49
CA HIS A 100 6.29 -18.20 -3.89
C HIS A 100 7.54 -17.43 -3.46
N TRP A 101 7.68 -17.25 -2.14
CA TRP A 101 8.87 -16.70 -1.48
C TRP A 101 10.22 -17.28 -1.94
N ARG A 102 10.26 -18.56 -2.35
CA ARG A 102 11.47 -19.25 -2.83
C ARG A 102 12.04 -18.61 -4.10
N VAL A 103 11.19 -18.02 -4.93
CA VAL A 103 11.57 -17.43 -6.22
C VAL A 103 11.28 -15.94 -6.30
N ASN A 104 10.70 -15.37 -5.24
CA ASN A 104 10.32 -13.97 -5.17
C ASN A 104 10.46 -13.44 -3.75
N TYR A 105 11.57 -12.75 -3.51
CA TYR A 105 11.89 -12.15 -2.22
C TYR A 105 10.98 -10.95 -1.90
N ASP A 106 10.51 -10.23 -2.92
CA ASP A 106 9.60 -9.10 -2.72
C ASP A 106 8.27 -9.57 -2.13
N HIS A 107 7.75 -10.71 -2.59
CA HIS A 107 6.55 -11.32 -2.01
C HIS A 107 6.73 -11.62 -0.51
N TYR A 108 7.88 -12.19 -0.13
CA TYR A 108 8.21 -12.42 1.28
C TYR A 108 8.23 -11.12 2.09
N ILE A 109 8.91 -10.07 1.57
CA ILE A 109 8.97 -8.76 2.21
C ILE A 109 7.57 -8.18 2.41
N ILE A 110 6.71 -8.26 1.39
CA ILE A 110 5.33 -7.74 1.45
C ILE A 110 4.53 -8.47 2.52
N CYS A 111 4.55 -9.81 2.55
CA CYS A 111 3.86 -10.58 3.58
C CYS A 111 4.39 -10.26 4.98
N PHE A 112 5.71 -10.09 5.13
CA PHE A 112 6.32 -9.66 6.38
C PHE A 112 5.80 -8.28 6.83
N TRP A 113 5.71 -7.32 5.91
CA TRP A 113 5.14 -6.00 6.21
C TRP A 113 3.67 -6.07 6.60
N LEU A 114 2.84 -6.81 5.86
CA LEU A 114 1.41 -6.94 6.16
C LEU A 114 1.18 -7.49 7.56
N VAL A 115 1.85 -8.59 7.91
CA VAL A 115 1.73 -9.20 9.25
C VAL A 115 2.36 -8.31 10.32
N GLY A 116 3.54 -7.74 10.06
CA GLY A 116 4.22 -6.86 11.01
C GLY A 116 3.43 -5.61 11.33
N LEU A 117 2.81 -4.98 10.32
CA LEU A 117 1.94 -3.83 10.50
C LEU A 117 0.64 -4.20 11.22
N ALA A 118 0.03 -5.35 10.91
CA ALA A 118 -1.17 -5.83 11.60
C ALA A 118 -0.95 -6.04 13.11
N LEU A 119 0.27 -6.41 13.51
CA LEU A 119 0.63 -6.63 14.91
C LEU A 119 1.08 -5.35 15.64
N ALA A 120 1.54 -4.34 14.91
CA ALA A 120 2.15 -3.13 15.47
C ALA A 120 1.21 -1.92 15.53
N LEU A 121 0.14 -1.92 14.74
CA LEU A 121 -0.89 -0.87 14.68
C LEU A 121 -2.07 -1.21 15.60
#